data_AF-A0A0T1QBA3-F1
#
_entry.id   AF-A0A0T1QBA3-F1
#
_cell.length_a   1.000
_cell.length_b   1.000
_cell.length_c   1.000
_cell.angle_alpha   90.00
_cell.angle_beta   90.00
_cell.angle_gamma   90.00
#
_symmetry.space_group_name_H-M   'P 1'
#
loop_
_entity.id
_entity.type
_entity.pdbx_description
1 polymer ?
#
loop_
_entity_poly.entity_id
_entity_poly.type
_entity_poly.pdbx_seq_one_letter_code
_entity_poly.pdbx_strand_id
1 'polypeptide(L)'
;MTHIDGYPNIHHATASEVLPQIQLSKGINPTARIAAPDGRRRPCILIRSSPWKAGTAETPWRDVFDLANGRIRYFGDHRADHTVPVGTTQGNAVLLETLAEHQGRTAEQRALAAPLLVFAAVSRNKTPKGYVEFCGVAVVDSAEQIEQQSDDGAFPNYRYDLSVLDLSEEGDRVEWSWIEARGNPDLSAAEALELAPRAWRRWVESGRAALPDVRRRSIGPVESSAELTVGNLMERLRNLRVHTRAGRQARHKPLALLWGISRVATGKPYRAPWREFRDEVGGLMAEFGLPDSSVTPEYPFWHLQTSRLWDVHGLPHDRAAVTHAGTLDRLNPEGGMSEQAGRLLGDPYVRSQAVAVLRETYLADVDQHALMERLGLAGHESASGIEDAAEGDVRETGPAARRTVASSRVVRDTALTARVKRLHGDRCQICDLQLKTRFGTYSEAAHVRGLGRPHNGPDEQPNLIVLCPNHHVQFDTLAIYIDEQGAVRSTADDSTTGRLRLHPTHHISEAHLRYHRALCGKDTTEHTPPGAPA
;
A
#
# COMPACT_ATOMS: atom_id res chain seq x y z
N MET A 1 -26.66 -26.90 0.46
CA MET A 1 -25.22 -26.90 0.13
C MET A 1 -24.60 -25.64 0.70
N THR A 2 -23.67 -25.78 1.66
CA THR A 2 -23.12 -24.65 2.44
C THR A 2 -22.15 -23.79 1.63
N HIS A 3 -21.48 -24.38 0.64
CA HIS A 3 -20.52 -23.72 -0.24
C HIS A 3 -20.81 -24.08 -1.71
N ILE A 4 -20.57 -23.15 -2.62
CA ILE A 4 -20.61 -23.36 -4.08
C ILE A 4 -19.28 -22.85 -4.63
N ASP A 5 -18.60 -23.67 -5.43
CA ASP A 5 -17.27 -23.35 -6.01
C ASP A 5 -16.21 -22.92 -4.99
N GLY A 6 -16.28 -23.45 -3.77
CA GLY A 6 -15.34 -23.13 -2.68
C GLY A 6 -15.65 -21.82 -1.92
N TYR A 7 -16.76 -21.15 -2.22
CA TYR A 7 -17.20 -19.94 -1.52
C TYR A 7 -18.53 -20.15 -0.78
N PRO A 8 -18.78 -19.42 0.33
CA PRO A 8 -20.05 -19.51 1.05
C PRO A 8 -21.24 -19.22 0.15
N ASN A 9 -22.24 -20.11 0.18
CA ASN A 9 -23.49 -19.91 -0.55
C ASN A 9 -24.37 -18.91 0.22
N ILE A 10 -24.61 -17.73 -0.35
CA ILE A 10 -25.39 -16.69 0.31
C ILE A 10 -26.80 -17.15 0.70
N HIS A 11 -27.49 -17.91 -0.16
CA HIS A 11 -28.83 -18.40 0.15
C HIS A 11 -28.86 -19.43 1.27
N HIS A 12 -27.73 -20.10 1.53
CA HIS A 12 -27.58 -20.96 2.69
C HIS A 12 -27.20 -20.15 3.94
N ALA A 13 -26.28 -19.19 3.81
CA ALA A 13 -25.84 -18.32 4.91
C ALA A 13 -26.97 -17.42 5.45
N THR A 14 -27.96 -17.13 4.63
CA THR A 14 -29.14 -16.33 5.00
C THR A 14 -30.43 -17.15 5.03
N ALA A 15 -30.32 -18.49 5.05
CA ALA A 15 -31.48 -19.34 5.19
C ALA A 15 -32.13 -19.09 6.56
N SER A 16 -33.45 -19.05 6.59
CA SER A 16 -34.21 -18.71 7.79
C SER A 16 -35.51 -19.48 7.84
N GLU A 17 -35.94 -19.84 9.05
CA GLU A 17 -37.29 -20.37 9.30
C GLU A 17 -38.33 -19.25 9.45
N VAL A 18 -37.88 -18.02 9.73
CA VAL A 18 -38.72 -16.85 9.97
C VAL A 18 -38.86 -16.01 8.69
N LEU A 19 -37.76 -15.80 7.97
CA LEU A 19 -37.71 -14.95 6.79
C LEU A 19 -37.85 -15.76 5.49
N PRO A 20 -38.59 -15.25 4.50
CA PRO A 20 -38.52 -15.77 3.14
C PRO A 20 -37.09 -15.68 2.60
N GLN A 21 -36.76 -16.57 1.65
CA GLN A 21 -35.45 -16.54 0.99
C GLN A 21 -35.16 -15.17 0.38
N ILE A 22 -34.01 -14.60 0.73
CA ILE A 22 -33.61 -13.27 0.25
C ILE A 22 -33.43 -13.23 -1.26
N GLN A 23 -33.73 -12.07 -1.83
CA GLN A 23 -33.39 -11.72 -3.20
C GLN A 23 -32.14 -10.83 -3.21
N LEU A 24 -31.21 -11.09 -4.13
CA LEU A 24 -30.02 -10.26 -4.34
C LEU A 24 -29.80 -10.00 -5.84
N SER A 25 -30.82 -9.45 -6.47
CA SER A 25 -30.76 -8.96 -7.85
C SER A 25 -29.98 -7.63 -7.92
N LYS A 26 -29.61 -7.18 -9.12
CA LYS A 26 -28.89 -5.90 -9.29
C LYS A 26 -29.79 -4.75 -8.85
N GLY A 27 -29.33 -3.91 -7.92
CA GLY A 27 -30.10 -2.77 -7.40
C GLY A 27 -30.52 -2.94 -5.95
N ILE A 28 -31.71 -2.44 -5.62
CA ILE A 28 -32.29 -2.36 -4.28
C ILE A 28 -33.27 -3.53 -4.09
N ASN A 29 -33.06 -4.36 -3.07
CA ASN A 29 -33.84 -5.56 -2.80
C ASN A 29 -34.43 -5.49 -1.37
N PRO A 30 -35.61 -4.90 -1.19
CA PRO A 30 -36.25 -4.80 0.12
C PRO A 30 -36.92 -6.11 0.54
N THR A 31 -36.72 -6.55 1.79
CA THR A 31 -37.52 -7.65 2.37
C THR A 31 -38.93 -7.16 2.71
N ALA A 32 -39.95 -8.02 2.78
CA ALA A 32 -41.31 -7.58 3.14
C ALA A 32 -41.36 -6.92 4.54
N ARG A 33 -42.28 -5.95 4.73
CA ARG A 33 -42.57 -5.41 6.08
C ARG A 33 -43.34 -6.44 6.89
N ILE A 34 -43.07 -6.48 8.18
CA ILE A 34 -43.79 -7.32 9.16
C ILE A 34 -44.48 -6.42 10.18
N ALA A 35 -45.55 -6.93 10.79
CA ALA A 35 -46.17 -6.32 11.96
C ALA A 35 -45.54 -6.93 13.21
N ALA A 36 -44.96 -6.10 14.07
CA ALA A 36 -44.37 -6.49 15.35
C ALA A 36 -45.07 -5.74 16.50
N PRO A 37 -44.82 -6.11 17.78
CA PRO A 37 -45.55 -5.56 18.92
C PRO A 37 -45.43 -4.03 19.06
N ASP A 38 -44.33 -3.47 18.57
CA ASP A 38 -43.96 -2.05 18.68
C ASP A 38 -44.03 -1.28 17.35
N GLY A 39 -44.55 -1.91 16.29
CA GLY A 39 -44.84 -1.25 15.03
C GLY A 39 -44.55 -2.09 13.78
N ARG A 40 -44.81 -1.49 12.62
CA ARG A 40 -44.48 -2.10 11.33
C ARG A 40 -43.04 -1.77 10.96
N ARG A 41 -42.18 -2.79 10.88
CA ARG A 41 -40.78 -2.63 10.49
C ARG A 41 -40.42 -3.48 9.28
N ARG A 42 -39.32 -3.12 8.63
CA ARG A 42 -38.69 -3.92 7.59
C ARG A 42 -37.43 -4.59 8.16
N PRO A 43 -37.26 -5.92 8.00
CA PRO A 43 -36.10 -6.63 8.53
C PRO A 43 -34.78 -6.08 8.02
N CYS A 44 -34.60 -5.98 6.70
CA CYS A 44 -33.45 -5.33 6.07
C CYS A 44 -33.74 -4.91 4.63
N ILE A 45 -32.80 -4.18 4.03
CA ILE A 45 -32.76 -3.90 2.60
C ILE A 45 -31.40 -4.35 2.08
N LEU A 46 -31.38 -5.18 1.03
CA LEU A 46 -30.12 -5.62 0.43
C LEU A 46 -29.82 -4.77 -0.82
N ILE A 47 -28.64 -4.16 -0.86
CA ILE A 47 -28.16 -3.40 -2.01
C ILE A 47 -27.12 -4.23 -2.73
N ARG A 48 -27.27 -4.43 -4.04
CA ARG A 48 -26.23 -5.03 -4.89
C ARG A 48 -25.82 -4.07 -5.99
N SER A 49 -24.57 -3.61 -5.91
CA SER A 49 -23.95 -2.78 -6.95
C SER A 49 -22.91 -3.55 -7.77
N SER A 50 -22.52 -2.99 -8.92
CA SER A 50 -21.42 -3.49 -9.76
C SER A 50 -20.45 -2.33 -10.04
N PRO A 51 -19.68 -1.87 -9.05
CA PRO A 51 -18.91 -0.62 -9.15
C PRO A 51 -17.76 -0.68 -10.17
N TRP A 52 -17.36 -1.88 -10.61
CA TRP A 52 -16.21 -2.13 -11.48
C TRP A 52 -16.53 -2.19 -12.98
N LYS A 53 -17.80 -2.05 -13.37
CA LYS A 53 -18.21 -1.98 -14.78
C LYS A 53 -18.38 -0.52 -15.21
N ALA A 54 -17.28 0.19 -15.44
CA ALA A 54 -17.26 1.37 -16.31
C ALA A 54 -15.85 1.62 -16.85
N GLY A 55 -15.70 1.35 -18.14
CA GLY A 55 -14.54 1.60 -18.99
C GLY A 55 -14.99 2.06 -20.39
N THR A 56 -16.13 2.74 -20.47
CA THR A 56 -16.61 3.43 -21.67
C THR A 56 -17.00 4.86 -21.30
N ALA A 57 -16.85 5.78 -22.25
CA ALA A 57 -16.98 7.22 -22.08
C ALA A 57 -18.42 7.74 -21.84
N GLU A 58 -19.40 6.85 -21.62
CA GLU A 58 -20.82 7.13 -21.83
C GLU A 58 -21.68 7.23 -20.55
N THR A 59 -21.16 7.01 -19.34
CA THR A 59 -21.94 7.26 -18.10
C THR A 59 -21.09 7.91 -16.98
N PRO A 60 -21.22 9.23 -16.73
CA PRO A 60 -20.49 9.90 -15.64
C PRO A 60 -20.98 9.49 -14.24
N TRP A 61 -22.09 8.75 -14.14
CA TRP A 61 -22.76 8.39 -12.90
C TRP A 61 -22.55 6.91 -12.56
N ARG A 62 -21.57 6.61 -11.70
CA ARG A 62 -21.33 5.27 -11.15
C ARG A 62 -21.40 5.29 -9.64
N ASP A 63 -21.92 4.21 -9.05
CA ASP A 63 -21.83 4.05 -7.59
C ASP A 63 -20.37 4.09 -7.15
N VAL A 64 -20.08 4.84 -6.09
CA VAL A 64 -18.72 5.01 -5.55
C VAL A 64 -18.65 4.39 -4.17
N PHE A 65 -17.76 3.41 -4.02
CA PHE A 65 -17.56 2.67 -2.77
C PHE A 65 -16.24 3.11 -2.13
N ASP A 66 -16.31 4.05 -1.19
CA ASP A 66 -15.19 4.43 -0.31
C ASP A 66 -15.32 3.71 1.02
N LEU A 67 -15.20 2.37 0.97
CA LEU A 67 -15.29 1.52 2.16
C LEU A 67 -14.18 1.84 3.18
N ALA A 68 -13.09 2.47 2.72
CA ALA A 68 -12.00 2.92 3.56
C ALA A 68 -12.41 4.06 4.52
N ASN A 69 -13.42 4.86 4.16
CA ASN A 69 -13.98 5.89 5.04
C ASN A 69 -15.44 5.59 5.42
N GLY A 70 -15.89 4.37 5.13
CA GLY A 70 -17.26 3.91 5.38
C GLY A 70 -18.29 4.73 4.64
N ARG A 71 -18.00 5.17 3.42
CA ARG A 71 -18.88 6.01 2.61
C ARG A 71 -19.23 5.31 1.31
N ILE A 72 -20.51 5.31 0.96
CA ILE A 72 -20.96 4.83 -0.34
C ILE A 72 -21.88 5.89 -0.95
N ARG A 73 -21.56 6.32 -2.17
CA ARG A 73 -22.46 7.14 -2.99
C ARG A 73 -23.17 6.20 -3.95
N TYR A 74 -24.48 6.09 -3.78
CA TYR A 74 -25.32 5.11 -4.48
C TYR A 74 -26.39 5.83 -5.32
N PHE A 75 -26.56 5.43 -6.56
CA PHE A 75 -27.55 6.00 -7.46
C PHE A 75 -28.83 5.15 -7.46
N GLY A 76 -29.96 5.86 -7.41
CA GLY A 76 -31.29 5.29 -7.38
C GLY A 76 -31.66 4.47 -8.60
N ASP A 77 -32.81 3.82 -8.55
CA ASP A 77 -33.29 2.94 -9.61
C ASP A 77 -34.10 3.63 -10.71
N HIS A 78 -34.14 4.98 -10.74
CA HIS A 78 -34.81 5.70 -11.83
C HIS A 78 -34.00 5.61 -13.15
N ARG A 79 -34.70 5.53 -14.27
CA ARG A 79 -34.14 5.39 -15.62
C ARG A 79 -34.88 6.31 -16.58
N ALA A 80 -34.28 6.59 -17.74
CA ALA A 80 -34.85 7.47 -18.75
C ALA A 80 -36.18 6.97 -19.33
N ASP A 81 -36.40 5.66 -19.35
CA ASP A 81 -37.62 5.02 -19.86
C ASP A 81 -38.78 4.99 -18.84
N HIS A 82 -38.56 5.45 -17.61
CA HIS A 82 -39.60 5.50 -16.60
C HIS A 82 -40.56 6.67 -16.82
N THR A 83 -41.85 6.38 -16.83
CA THR A 83 -42.93 7.37 -16.95
C THR A 83 -43.54 7.77 -15.62
N VAL A 84 -43.08 7.18 -14.51
CA VAL A 84 -43.55 7.47 -13.15
C VAL A 84 -42.77 8.65 -12.56
N PRO A 85 -43.30 9.38 -11.57
CA PRO A 85 -42.56 10.45 -10.91
C PRO A 85 -41.23 9.97 -10.28
N VAL A 86 -40.24 10.85 -10.24
CA VAL A 86 -38.98 10.55 -9.54
C VAL A 86 -39.25 10.28 -8.06
N GLY A 87 -38.62 9.23 -7.52
CA GLY A 87 -38.87 8.80 -6.14
C GLY A 87 -39.99 7.76 -5.98
N THR A 88 -40.77 7.44 -7.01
CA THR A 88 -41.86 6.45 -6.92
C THR A 88 -41.52 5.09 -7.54
N THR A 89 -40.33 4.94 -8.11
CA THR A 89 -39.78 3.61 -8.44
C THR A 89 -39.60 2.80 -7.15
N GLN A 90 -39.74 1.48 -7.21
CA GLN A 90 -39.77 0.63 -6.02
C GLN A 90 -38.54 0.86 -5.11
N GLY A 91 -37.36 0.95 -5.70
CA GLY A 91 -36.12 1.17 -4.96
C GLY A 91 -36.03 2.55 -4.34
N ASN A 92 -36.22 3.61 -5.13
CA ASN A 92 -36.17 4.98 -4.62
C ASN A 92 -37.23 5.25 -3.54
N ALA A 93 -38.46 4.78 -3.73
CA ALA A 93 -39.53 4.93 -2.75
C ALA A 93 -39.13 4.31 -1.40
N VAL A 94 -38.55 3.11 -1.44
CA VAL A 94 -38.05 2.42 -0.25
C VAL A 94 -36.87 3.17 0.39
N LEU A 95 -35.89 3.63 -0.38
CA LEU A 95 -34.73 4.32 0.21
C LEU A 95 -35.09 5.70 0.77
N LEU A 96 -36.07 6.41 0.20
CA LEU A 96 -36.59 7.66 0.75
C LEU A 96 -37.38 7.42 2.05
N GLU A 97 -38.19 6.36 2.09
CA GLU A 97 -38.88 5.92 3.32
C GLU A 97 -37.86 5.57 4.41
N THR A 98 -36.83 4.79 4.07
CA THR A 98 -35.77 4.40 5.00
C THR A 98 -34.89 5.59 5.43
N LEU A 99 -34.70 6.61 4.59
CA LEU A 99 -34.06 7.85 5.02
C LEU A 99 -34.87 8.54 6.12
N ALA A 100 -36.20 8.61 5.99
CA ALA A 100 -37.05 9.17 7.03
C ALA A 100 -36.99 8.36 8.34
N GLU A 101 -36.95 7.02 8.24
CA GLU A 101 -36.75 6.12 9.39
C GLU A 101 -35.38 6.34 10.05
N HIS A 102 -34.30 6.48 9.26
CA HIS A 102 -32.95 6.78 9.77
C HIS A 102 -32.81 8.18 10.39
N GLN A 103 -33.70 9.11 10.02
CA GLN A 103 -33.79 10.44 10.62
C GLN A 103 -34.74 10.50 11.83
N GLY A 104 -35.20 9.34 12.32
CA GLY A 104 -36.01 9.24 13.53
C GLY A 104 -35.41 10.01 14.71
N ARG A 105 -36.27 10.75 15.43
CA ARG A 105 -35.86 11.64 16.52
C ARG A 105 -35.54 10.89 17.81
N THR A 106 -36.20 9.75 18.03
CA THR A 106 -36.00 8.91 19.22
C THR A 106 -35.28 7.61 18.88
N ALA A 107 -34.74 6.95 19.90
CA ALA A 107 -34.07 5.67 19.73
C ALA A 107 -35.06 4.57 19.29
N GLU A 108 -36.30 4.60 19.78
CA GLU A 108 -37.36 3.65 19.44
C GLU A 108 -37.72 3.74 17.94
N GLN A 109 -37.80 4.97 17.41
CA GLN A 109 -38.03 5.18 15.97
C GLN A 109 -36.87 4.62 15.13
N ARG A 110 -35.62 4.84 15.56
CA ARG A 110 -34.44 4.32 14.86
C ARG A 110 -34.28 2.81 15.01
N ALA A 111 -34.75 2.22 16.11
CA ALA A 111 -34.74 0.78 16.31
C ALA A 111 -35.63 0.05 15.27
N LEU A 112 -36.71 0.69 14.82
CA LEU A 112 -37.57 0.17 13.76
C LEU A 112 -36.95 0.31 12.36
N ALA A 113 -36.01 1.25 12.15
CA ALA A 113 -35.40 1.54 10.86
C ALA A 113 -34.65 0.33 10.28
N ALA A 114 -34.75 0.14 8.97
CA ALA A 114 -34.17 -1.01 8.29
C ALA A 114 -32.67 -0.85 8.01
N PRO A 115 -31.80 -1.79 8.43
CA PRO A 115 -30.40 -1.80 8.01
C PRO A 115 -30.25 -2.06 6.51
N LEU A 116 -29.32 -1.33 5.86
CA LEU A 116 -28.91 -1.63 4.49
C LEU A 116 -27.75 -2.61 4.53
N LEU A 117 -27.94 -3.81 3.99
CA LEU A 117 -26.88 -4.80 3.78
C LEU A 117 -26.31 -4.61 2.38
N VAL A 118 -25.07 -4.11 2.28
CA VAL A 118 -24.50 -3.69 0.99
C VAL A 118 -23.58 -4.77 0.43
N PHE A 119 -23.73 -5.07 -0.86
CA PHE A 119 -22.95 -6.04 -1.60
C PHE A 119 -22.40 -5.45 -2.91
N ALA A 120 -21.16 -5.80 -3.24
CA ALA A 120 -20.55 -5.49 -4.53
C ALA A 120 -20.38 -6.76 -5.37
N ALA A 121 -20.72 -6.70 -6.65
CA ALA A 121 -20.39 -7.77 -7.60
C ALA A 121 -18.87 -7.82 -7.82
N VAL A 122 -18.27 -9.00 -7.66
CA VAL A 122 -16.82 -9.22 -7.81
C VAL A 122 -16.55 -10.35 -8.79
N SER A 123 -15.38 -10.31 -9.44
CA SER A 123 -14.89 -11.42 -10.26
C SER A 123 -13.97 -12.31 -9.42
N ARG A 124 -14.11 -13.63 -9.58
CA ARG A 124 -13.25 -14.65 -8.95
C ARG A 124 -12.88 -15.71 -9.99
N ASN A 125 -11.65 -16.22 -9.93
CA ASN A 125 -11.18 -17.32 -10.78
C ASN A 125 -11.43 -17.14 -12.29
N LYS A 126 -11.24 -15.93 -12.82
CA LYS A 126 -11.55 -15.54 -14.22
C LYS A 126 -13.05 -15.61 -14.59
N THR A 127 -13.93 -15.87 -13.63
CA THR A 127 -15.38 -15.83 -13.81
C THR A 127 -15.89 -14.42 -13.45
N PRO A 128 -16.51 -13.69 -14.41
CA PRO A 128 -16.89 -12.29 -14.22
C PRO A 128 -18.24 -12.07 -13.52
N LYS A 129 -19.03 -13.14 -13.31
CA LYS A 129 -20.38 -13.09 -12.71
C LYS A 129 -20.54 -14.23 -11.71
N GLY A 130 -21.49 -14.09 -10.79
CA GLY A 130 -21.86 -15.14 -9.83
C GLY A 130 -21.34 -14.91 -8.40
N TYR A 131 -20.34 -14.05 -8.21
CA TYR A 131 -19.78 -13.75 -6.89
C TYR A 131 -20.15 -12.33 -6.42
N VAL A 132 -20.41 -12.23 -5.13
CA VAL A 132 -20.63 -10.97 -4.42
C VAL A 132 -19.74 -10.89 -3.20
N GLU A 133 -19.34 -9.68 -2.84
CA GLU A 133 -18.62 -9.36 -1.62
C GLU A 133 -19.56 -8.55 -0.71
N PHE A 134 -19.64 -8.93 0.56
CA PHE A 134 -20.35 -8.15 1.57
C PHE A 134 -19.50 -6.93 1.94
N CYS A 135 -20.07 -5.73 1.83
CA CYS A 135 -19.38 -4.47 2.04
C CYS A 135 -19.64 -3.86 3.42
N GLY A 136 -20.67 -4.34 4.14
CA GLY A 136 -21.03 -3.91 5.49
C GLY A 136 -22.52 -3.57 5.64
N VAL A 137 -22.87 -3.14 6.86
CA VAL A 137 -24.17 -2.58 7.21
C VAL A 137 -24.11 -1.07 7.05
N ALA A 138 -25.09 -0.46 6.42
CA ALA A 138 -25.11 0.98 6.20
C ALA A 138 -26.42 1.64 6.67
N VAL A 139 -26.31 2.94 6.94
CA VAL A 139 -27.45 3.85 7.11
C VAL A 139 -27.43 4.90 5.99
N VAL A 140 -28.61 5.42 5.65
CA VAL A 140 -28.76 6.51 4.67
C VAL A 140 -28.56 7.83 5.39
N ASP A 141 -27.52 8.59 5.01
CA ASP A 141 -27.20 9.89 5.64
C ASP A 141 -27.95 11.03 4.95
N SER A 142 -28.00 11.01 3.61
CA SER A 142 -28.75 11.99 2.82
C SER A 142 -29.19 11.43 1.46
N ALA A 143 -30.17 12.10 0.86
CA ALA A 143 -30.61 11.87 -0.50
C ALA A 143 -30.72 13.23 -1.22
N GLU A 144 -30.21 13.30 -2.45
CA GLU A 144 -30.28 14.46 -3.31
C GLU A 144 -30.93 14.05 -4.63
N GLN A 145 -31.97 14.77 -5.07
CA GLN A 145 -32.49 14.61 -6.42
C GLN A 145 -31.50 15.25 -7.40
N ILE A 146 -31.09 14.47 -8.39
CA ILE A 146 -30.10 14.87 -9.40
C ILE A 146 -30.67 14.65 -10.80
N GLU A 147 -30.03 15.25 -11.79
CA GLU A 147 -30.27 14.99 -13.20
C GLU A 147 -29.15 14.10 -13.76
N GLN A 148 -29.53 13.01 -14.42
CA GLN A 148 -28.61 12.09 -15.10
C GLN A 148 -28.81 12.16 -16.61
N GLN A 149 -27.78 11.82 -17.36
CA GLN A 149 -27.80 11.83 -18.82
C GLN A 149 -27.77 10.38 -19.33
N SER A 150 -28.66 10.04 -20.26
CA SER A 150 -28.57 8.85 -21.11
C SER A 150 -28.52 9.24 -22.59
N ASP A 151 -28.40 8.25 -23.46
CA ASP A 151 -28.50 8.40 -24.92
C ASP A 151 -29.84 9.00 -25.35
N ASP A 152 -30.90 8.76 -24.57
CA ASP A 152 -32.28 9.22 -24.82
C ASP A 152 -32.59 10.60 -24.22
N GLY A 153 -31.64 11.21 -23.49
CA GLY A 153 -31.79 12.55 -22.90
C GLY A 153 -31.51 12.62 -21.39
N ALA A 154 -31.77 13.79 -20.81
CA ALA A 154 -31.65 14.01 -19.39
C ALA A 154 -32.88 13.46 -18.64
N PHE A 155 -32.66 12.79 -17.50
CA PHE A 155 -33.72 12.24 -16.67
C PHE A 155 -33.40 12.42 -15.17
N PRO A 156 -34.42 12.62 -14.32
CA PRO A 156 -34.21 12.79 -12.88
C PRO A 156 -33.95 11.45 -12.19
N ASN A 157 -33.09 11.44 -11.16
CA ASN A 157 -32.92 10.29 -10.26
C ASN A 157 -32.49 10.78 -8.87
N TYR A 158 -32.30 9.87 -7.92
CA TYR A 158 -31.74 10.17 -6.61
C TYR A 158 -30.30 9.69 -6.48
N ARG A 159 -29.50 10.48 -5.77
CA ARG A 159 -28.20 10.11 -5.24
C ARG A 159 -28.31 9.98 -3.73
N TYR A 160 -27.92 8.84 -3.20
CA TYR A 160 -27.91 8.54 -1.78
C TYR A 160 -26.46 8.51 -1.28
N ASP A 161 -26.19 9.24 -0.20
CA ASP A 161 -24.92 9.12 0.53
C ASP A 161 -25.17 8.22 1.74
N LEU A 162 -24.48 7.07 1.77
CA LEU A 162 -24.61 6.02 2.77
C LEU A 162 -23.39 6.00 3.68
N SER A 163 -23.61 5.84 4.99
CA SER A 163 -22.57 5.59 5.97
C SER A 163 -22.54 4.11 6.35
N VAL A 164 -21.48 3.41 5.96
CA VAL A 164 -21.20 2.02 6.35
C VAL A 164 -20.69 2.03 7.79
N LEU A 165 -21.29 1.24 8.67
CA LEU A 165 -20.94 1.15 10.08
C LEU A 165 -19.72 0.24 10.29
N ASP A 166 -18.94 0.55 11.33
CA ASP A 166 -17.77 -0.24 11.74
C ASP A 166 -18.21 -1.55 12.38
N LEU A 167 -17.80 -2.68 11.79
CA LEU A 167 -18.11 -4.03 12.27
C LEU A 167 -16.85 -4.73 12.78
N SER A 168 -15.78 -3.98 13.06
CA SER A 168 -14.50 -4.55 13.49
C SER A 168 -14.61 -5.37 14.79
N GLU A 169 -15.48 -4.96 15.72
CA GLU A 169 -15.75 -5.73 16.94
C GLU A 169 -16.44 -7.08 16.67
N GLU A 170 -17.20 -7.16 15.58
CA GLU A 170 -17.84 -8.38 15.07
C GLU A 170 -16.97 -9.10 14.01
N GLY A 171 -15.70 -8.72 13.86
CA GLY A 171 -14.79 -9.33 12.90
C GLY A 171 -15.17 -9.10 11.43
N ASP A 172 -15.72 -7.93 11.12
CA ASP A 172 -16.27 -7.55 9.81
C ASP A 172 -17.42 -8.49 9.34
N ARG A 173 -18.19 -9.03 10.28
CA ARG A 173 -19.32 -9.93 10.02
C ARG A 173 -20.62 -9.39 10.63
N VAL A 174 -21.73 -9.95 10.15
CA VAL A 174 -23.05 -9.76 10.73
C VAL A 174 -23.66 -11.14 10.94
N GLU A 175 -24.09 -11.41 12.16
CA GLU A 175 -24.84 -12.63 12.47
C GLU A 175 -26.26 -12.51 11.91
N TRP A 176 -26.67 -13.51 11.12
CA TRP A 176 -27.97 -13.48 10.44
C TRP A 176 -29.16 -13.52 11.41
N SER A 177 -28.95 -14.08 12.61
CA SER A 177 -29.93 -14.11 13.70
C SER A 177 -30.47 -12.73 14.08
N TRP A 178 -29.68 -11.66 13.91
CA TRP A 178 -30.16 -10.30 14.07
C TRP A 178 -31.26 -9.96 13.07
N ILE A 179 -31.05 -10.29 11.79
CA ILE A 179 -32.00 -10.01 10.72
C ILE A 179 -33.26 -10.87 10.90
N GLU A 180 -33.09 -12.14 11.32
CA GLU A 180 -34.22 -13.02 11.67
C GLU A 180 -35.06 -12.48 12.83
N ALA A 181 -34.42 -12.00 13.90
CA ALA A 181 -35.12 -11.40 15.02
C ALA A 181 -35.90 -10.14 14.60
N ARG A 182 -35.34 -9.33 13.70
CA ARG A 182 -36.07 -8.20 13.08
C ARG A 182 -37.25 -8.68 12.22
N GLY A 183 -37.18 -9.89 11.66
CA GLY A 183 -38.24 -10.56 10.92
C GLY A 183 -39.31 -11.23 11.75
N ASN A 184 -39.05 -11.48 13.04
CA ASN A 184 -39.94 -12.22 13.91
C ASN A 184 -41.10 -11.30 14.39
N PRO A 185 -42.37 -11.65 14.11
CA PRO A 185 -43.52 -10.86 14.54
C PRO A 185 -43.75 -10.87 16.06
N ASP A 186 -43.14 -11.81 16.79
CA ASP A 186 -43.29 -11.94 18.24
C ASP A 186 -42.24 -11.14 19.03
N LEU A 187 -41.20 -10.63 18.36
CA LEU A 187 -40.14 -9.84 19.00
C LEU A 187 -40.33 -8.35 18.76
N SER A 188 -40.15 -7.55 19.81
CA SER A 188 -40.01 -6.10 19.73
C SER A 188 -38.71 -5.69 19.03
N ALA A 189 -38.61 -4.44 18.59
CA ALA A 189 -37.40 -3.87 18.04
C ALA A 189 -36.28 -3.79 19.09
N ALA A 190 -36.62 -3.62 20.38
CA ALA A 190 -35.66 -3.64 21.47
C ALA A 190 -35.01 -5.02 21.63
N GLU A 191 -35.79 -6.10 21.64
CA GLU A 191 -35.28 -7.48 21.70
C GLU A 191 -34.44 -7.81 20.45
N ALA A 192 -34.91 -7.42 19.26
CA ALA A 192 -34.12 -7.60 18.04
C ALA A 192 -32.81 -6.76 18.05
N LEU A 193 -32.79 -5.62 18.74
CA LEU A 193 -31.62 -4.74 18.85
C LEU A 193 -30.51 -5.38 19.69
N GLU A 194 -30.82 -6.29 20.62
CA GLU A 194 -29.82 -6.98 21.44
C GLU A 194 -28.84 -7.83 20.61
N LEU A 195 -29.32 -8.35 19.48
CA LEU A 195 -28.53 -9.14 18.53
C LEU A 195 -27.77 -8.27 17.51
N ALA A 196 -28.02 -6.96 17.48
CA ALA A 196 -27.43 -6.07 16.49
C ALA A 196 -25.94 -5.79 16.76
N PRO A 197 -25.15 -5.53 15.70
CA PRO A 197 -23.78 -5.04 15.85
C PRO A 197 -23.71 -3.82 16.76
N ARG A 198 -22.62 -3.69 17.53
CA ARG A 198 -22.44 -2.63 18.52
C ARG A 198 -22.53 -1.24 17.89
N ALA A 199 -21.96 -1.06 16.70
CA ALA A 199 -22.05 0.19 15.95
C ALA A 199 -23.50 0.56 15.58
N TRP A 200 -24.33 -0.44 15.22
CA TRP A 200 -25.75 -0.23 14.97
C TRP A 200 -26.50 0.16 16.25
N ARG A 201 -26.25 -0.52 17.37
CA ARG A 201 -26.86 -0.19 18.68
C ARG A 201 -26.55 1.24 19.10
N ARG A 202 -25.29 1.65 18.99
CA ARG A 202 -24.85 3.03 19.27
C ARG A 202 -25.50 4.05 18.33
N TRP A 203 -25.63 3.72 17.05
CA TRP A 203 -26.35 4.56 16.09
C TRP A 203 -27.85 4.66 16.44
N VAL A 204 -28.50 3.59 16.86
CA VAL A 204 -29.90 3.64 17.32
C VAL A 204 -30.03 4.56 18.53
N GLU A 205 -29.10 4.50 19.49
CA GLU A 205 -29.13 5.34 20.69
C GLU A 205 -28.93 6.84 20.36
N SER A 206 -27.93 7.18 19.55
CA SER A 206 -27.48 8.57 19.36
C SER A 206 -27.78 9.18 17.98
N GLY A 207 -28.33 8.40 17.05
CA GLY A 207 -28.69 8.80 15.70
C GLY A 207 -27.48 9.30 14.89
N ARG A 208 -27.70 10.34 14.06
CA ARG A 208 -26.66 10.91 13.19
C ARG A 208 -25.45 11.44 13.95
N ALA A 209 -25.61 11.85 15.20
CA ALA A 209 -24.52 12.35 16.02
C ALA A 209 -23.44 11.29 16.31
N ALA A 210 -23.79 9.99 16.29
CA ALA A 210 -22.82 8.91 16.46
C ALA A 210 -22.04 8.58 15.19
N LEU A 211 -22.46 9.02 14.00
CA LEU A 211 -21.83 8.63 12.73
C LEU A 211 -20.33 8.94 12.63
N PRO A 212 -19.79 10.03 13.21
CA PRO A 212 -18.34 10.20 13.27
C PRO A 212 -17.62 9.02 13.95
N ASP A 213 -18.20 8.42 14.97
CA ASP A 213 -17.56 7.40 15.82
C ASP A 213 -17.89 5.97 15.41
N VAL A 214 -19.10 5.73 14.89
CA VAL A 214 -19.57 4.37 14.54
C VAL A 214 -19.46 4.06 13.06
N ARG A 215 -19.13 5.04 12.21
CA ARG A 215 -18.91 4.80 10.78
C ARG A 215 -17.60 4.05 10.61
N ARG A 216 -17.63 3.01 9.78
CA ARG A 216 -16.46 2.28 9.32
C ARG A 216 -15.43 3.29 8.88
N ARG A 217 -14.28 3.21 9.49
CA ARG A 217 -13.07 3.80 8.93
C ARG A 217 -12.16 2.60 8.77
N SER A 218 -11.62 2.38 7.60
CA SER A 218 -10.36 1.64 7.50
C SER A 218 -9.26 2.52 8.08
N ILE A 219 -9.37 2.81 9.36
CA ILE A 219 -8.21 2.78 10.23
C ILE A 219 -7.96 1.27 10.26
N GLY A 220 -7.04 0.78 9.44
CA GLY A 220 -6.42 -0.48 9.89
C GLY A 220 -5.98 -0.24 11.32
N PRO A 221 -6.21 -1.23 12.19
CA PRO A 221 -6.59 -1.05 13.59
C PRO A 221 -6.07 0.25 14.21
N VAL A 222 -6.94 0.94 14.96
CA VAL A 222 -6.45 1.78 16.07
C VAL A 222 -5.78 0.82 17.06
N GLU A 223 -4.61 0.32 16.69
CA GLU A 223 -3.52 0.24 17.63
C GLU A 223 -3.28 1.65 18.11
N SER A 224 -2.78 1.71 19.33
CA SER A 224 -2.25 2.92 19.94
C SER A 224 -1.36 3.72 18.98
N SER A 225 -0.75 4.77 19.52
CA SER A 225 0.60 5.20 19.15
C SER A 225 1.63 4.03 19.07
N ALA A 226 1.41 3.01 18.24
CA ALA A 226 2.39 2.05 17.81
C ALA A 226 3.13 2.76 16.68
N GLU A 227 4.29 3.27 17.04
CA GLU A 227 5.23 3.86 16.11
C GLU A 227 5.51 2.86 14.99
N LEU A 228 5.44 3.29 13.72
CA LEU A 228 5.88 2.46 12.59
C LEU A 228 7.29 1.93 12.92
N THR A 229 7.45 0.61 12.92
CA THR A 229 8.75 -0.02 13.13
C THR A 229 9.47 -0.21 11.79
N VAL A 230 10.78 -0.42 11.82
CA VAL A 230 11.55 -0.77 10.62
C VAL A 230 11.03 -2.07 10.00
N GLY A 231 10.69 -3.07 10.82
CA GLY A 231 10.12 -4.34 10.36
C GLY A 231 8.84 -4.12 9.54
N ASN A 232 7.88 -3.36 10.07
CA ASN A 232 6.63 -3.09 9.36
C ASN A 232 6.82 -2.20 8.12
N LEU A 233 7.77 -1.26 8.14
CA LEU A 233 8.15 -0.49 6.96
C LEU A 233 8.61 -1.42 5.83
N MET A 234 9.57 -2.32 6.12
CA MET A 234 10.12 -3.24 5.12
C MET A 234 9.07 -4.23 4.62
N GLU A 235 8.21 -4.75 5.49
CA GLU A 235 7.12 -5.64 5.10
C GLU A 235 6.13 -4.95 4.14
N ARG A 236 5.75 -3.71 4.42
CA ARG A 236 4.86 -2.92 3.55
C ARG A 236 5.50 -2.60 2.21
N LEU A 237 6.81 -2.34 2.18
CA LEU A 237 7.57 -2.14 0.95
C LEU A 237 7.68 -3.42 0.12
N ARG A 238 7.87 -4.60 0.74
CA ARG A 238 7.92 -5.89 0.01
C ARG A 238 6.55 -6.32 -0.55
N ASN A 239 5.46 -5.93 0.11
CA ASN A 239 4.10 -6.37 -0.19
C ASN A 239 3.22 -5.26 -0.77
N LEU A 240 3.78 -4.36 -1.59
CA LEU A 240 2.99 -3.31 -2.25
C LEU A 240 1.92 -3.91 -3.15
N ARG A 241 0.70 -3.42 -3.01
CA ARG A 241 -0.40 -3.72 -3.94
C ARG A 241 -0.15 -3.01 -5.26
N VAL A 242 0.53 -3.69 -6.17
CA VAL A 242 0.83 -3.26 -7.55
C VAL A 242 -0.06 -4.01 -8.54
N HIS A 243 -0.38 -3.36 -9.66
CA HIS A 243 -1.09 -4.02 -10.76
C HIS A 243 -0.12 -4.95 -11.50
N THR A 244 -0.58 -6.15 -11.86
CA THR A 244 0.23 -7.13 -12.60
C THR A 244 -0.42 -7.45 -13.94
N ARG A 245 0.32 -7.34 -15.03
CA ARG A 245 -0.14 -7.68 -16.39
C ARG A 245 0.90 -8.58 -17.06
N ALA A 246 0.46 -9.73 -17.59
CA ALA A 246 1.33 -10.70 -18.27
C ALA A 246 2.58 -11.08 -17.44
N GLY A 247 2.43 -11.25 -16.13
CA GLY A 247 3.53 -11.61 -15.23
C GLY A 247 4.47 -10.45 -14.83
N ARG A 248 4.31 -9.25 -15.40
CA ARG A 248 5.11 -8.06 -15.05
C ARG A 248 4.33 -7.14 -14.11
N GLN A 249 4.98 -6.71 -13.03
CA GLN A 249 4.41 -5.78 -12.06
C GLN A 249 4.57 -4.33 -12.53
N ALA A 250 3.55 -3.51 -12.29
CA ALA A 250 3.57 -2.09 -12.61
C ALA A 250 4.57 -1.33 -11.72
N ARG A 251 5.39 -0.47 -12.33
CA ARG A 251 6.48 0.27 -11.67
C ARG A 251 6.06 1.61 -11.05
N HIS A 252 4.84 2.06 -11.28
CA HIS A 252 4.33 3.38 -10.88
C HIS A 252 4.47 3.67 -9.38
N LYS A 253 4.03 2.73 -8.52
CA LYS A 253 4.10 2.87 -7.06
C LYS A 253 5.55 2.74 -6.53
N PRO A 254 6.35 1.74 -6.95
CA PRO A 254 7.76 1.65 -6.58
C PRO A 254 8.58 2.90 -6.94
N LEU A 255 8.42 3.43 -8.15
CA LEU A 255 9.14 4.64 -8.58
C LEU A 255 8.76 5.87 -7.74
N ALA A 256 7.47 6.06 -7.44
CA ALA A 256 7.01 7.12 -6.56
C ALA A 256 7.52 6.98 -5.11
N LEU A 257 7.66 5.76 -4.60
CA LEU A 257 8.25 5.53 -3.27
C LEU A 257 9.77 5.77 -3.28
N LEU A 258 10.51 5.35 -4.31
CA LEU A 258 11.92 5.68 -4.46
C LEU A 258 12.16 7.19 -4.54
N TRP A 259 11.29 7.91 -5.26
CA TRP A 259 11.28 9.37 -5.27
C TRP A 259 11.03 9.96 -3.87
N GLY A 260 10.08 9.41 -3.10
CA GLY A 260 9.87 9.85 -1.72
C GLY A 260 11.08 9.59 -0.81
N ILE A 261 11.77 8.47 -0.99
CA ILE A 261 13.02 8.14 -0.28
C ILE A 261 14.14 9.12 -0.67
N SER A 262 14.25 9.50 -1.95
CA SER A 262 15.31 10.42 -2.39
C SER A 262 15.15 11.82 -1.80
N ARG A 263 13.91 12.27 -1.56
CA ARG A 263 13.67 13.52 -0.85
C ARG A 263 14.22 13.49 0.57
N VAL A 264 13.97 12.40 1.31
CA VAL A 264 14.54 12.20 2.65
C VAL A 264 16.07 12.16 2.58
N ALA A 265 16.65 11.46 1.61
CA ALA A 265 18.10 11.35 1.43
C ALA A 265 18.78 12.71 1.14
N THR A 266 18.09 13.59 0.40
CA THR A 266 18.61 14.89 -0.06
C THR A 266 18.19 16.06 0.84
N GLY A 267 17.55 15.79 1.97
CA GLY A 267 17.09 16.82 2.91
C GLY A 267 15.95 17.69 2.39
N LYS A 268 15.26 17.26 1.31
CA LYS A 268 14.04 17.92 0.83
C LYS A 268 12.87 17.57 1.74
N PRO A 269 11.81 18.42 1.79
CA PRO A 269 10.57 18.08 2.49
C PRO A 269 10.01 16.73 2.04
N TYR A 270 9.59 15.88 2.98
CA TYR A 270 9.13 14.52 2.72
C TYR A 270 7.83 14.45 1.88
N ARG A 271 7.06 15.55 1.83
CA ARG A 271 5.95 15.79 0.91
C ARG A 271 6.30 16.88 -0.09
N ALA A 272 5.72 16.81 -1.29
CA ALA A 272 5.80 17.89 -2.27
C ALA A 272 4.41 18.20 -2.84
N PRO A 273 4.18 19.43 -3.33
CA PRO A 273 2.98 19.76 -4.08
C PRO A 273 2.80 18.87 -5.30
N TRP A 274 1.55 18.58 -5.65
CA TRP A 274 1.17 17.69 -6.74
C TRP A 274 1.87 18.01 -8.05
N ARG A 275 2.02 19.29 -8.42
CA ARG A 275 2.68 19.69 -9.67
C ARG A 275 4.15 19.24 -9.72
N GLU A 276 4.87 19.41 -8.61
CA GLU A 276 6.26 18.96 -8.49
C GLU A 276 6.33 17.43 -8.56
N PHE A 277 5.47 16.73 -7.81
CA PHE A 277 5.37 15.28 -7.87
C PHE A 277 5.06 14.79 -9.29
N ARG A 278 4.08 15.39 -9.96
CA ARG A 278 3.63 15.01 -11.30
C ARG A 278 4.75 15.14 -12.32
N ASP A 279 5.51 16.22 -12.27
CA ASP A 279 6.57 16.48 -13.23
C ASP A 279 7.79 15.58 -12.96
N GLU A 280 8.23 15.47 -11.70
CA GLU A 280 9.39 14.65 -11.33
C GLU A 280 9.10 13.13 -11.46
N VAL A 281 7.99 12.65 -10.89
CA VAL A 281 7.62 11.22 -10.96
C VAL A 281 7.07 10.85 -12.33
N GLY A 282 6.37 11.75 -13.02
CA GLY A 282 5.96 11.54 -14.42
C GLY A 282 7.17 11.31 -15.33
N GLY A 283 8.25 12.07 -15.17
CA GLY A 283 9.53 11.85 -15.86
C GLY A 283 10.12 10.47 -15.56
N LEU A 284 10.17 10.07 -14.29
CA LEU A 284 10.64 8.73 -13.89
C LEU A 284 9.78 7.62 -14.50
N MET A 285 8.47 7.79 -14.57
CA MET A 285 7.55 6.81 -15.15
C MET A 285 7.69 6.73 -16.67
N ALA A 286 7.97 7.84 -17.35
CA ALA A 286 8.21 7.86 -18.79
C ALA A 286 9.52 7.13 -19.15
N GLU A 287 10.56 7.31 -18.34
CA GLU A 287 11.90 6.77 -18.59
C GLU A 287 12.06 5.31 -18.10
N PHE A 288 11.60 5.03 -16.88
CA PHE A 288 11.82 3.74 -16.21
C PHE A 288 10.54 2.91 -16.05
N GLY A 289 9.41 3.36 -16.58
CA GLY A 289 8.16 2.60 -16.62
C GLY A 289 8.22 1.36 -17.51
N LEU A 290 7.13 0.59 -17.55
CA LEU A 290 7.01 -0.48 -18.54
C LEU A 290 6.73 0.13 -19.92
N PRO A 291 7.29 -0.42 -21.03
CA PRO A 291 7.14 0.16 -22.37
C PRO A 291 5.69 0.38 -22.81
N ASP A 292 4.76 -0.49 -22.39
CA ASP A 292 3.35 -0.44 -22.78
C ASP A 292 2.44 0.25 -21.73
N SER A 293 3.03 0.90 -20.73
CA SER A 293 2.29 1.57 -19.64
C SER A 293 2.12 3.06 -19.91
N SER A 294 0.91 3.56 -19.69
CA SER A 294 0.65 5.01 -19.69
C SER A 294 1.34 5.71 -18.51
N VAL A 295 1.78 6.95 -18.73
CA VAL A 295 2.32 7.83 -17.68
C VAL A 295 1.17 8.49 -16.94
N THR A 296 0.82 7.96 -15.76
CA THR A 296 -0.32 8.40 -14.94
C THR A 296 0.10 8.70 -13.50
N PRO A 297 0.88 9.76 -13.25
CA PRO A 297 1.38 10.09 -11.90
C PRO A 297 0.27 10.27 -10.85
N GLU A 298 -0.96 10.59 -11.26
CA GLU A 298 -2.12 10.74 -10.38
C GLU A 298 -2.48 9.43 -9.69
N TYR A 299 -2.18 8.31 -10.35
CA TYR A 299 -2.44 6.98 -9.82
C TYR A 299 -1.59 6.65 -8.60
N PRO A 300 -0.23 6.64 -8.65
CA PRO A 300 0.57 6.39 -7.45
C PRO A 300 0.40 7.49 -6.40
N PHE A 301 0.24 8.77 -6.78
CA PHE A 301 0.03 9.86 -5.83
C PHE A 301 -1.17 9.60 -4.91
N TRP A 302 -2.28 9.14 -5.48
CA TRP A 302 -3.50 8.84 -4.72
C TRP A 302 -3.46 7.46 -4.05
N HIS A 303 -3.15 6.42 -4.81
CA HIS A 303 -3.29 5.03 -4.36
C HIS A 303 -2.15 4.53 -3.49
N LEU A 304 -1.05 5.28 -3.34
CA LEU A 304 -0.02 4.94 -2.35
C LEU A 304 -0.52 5.10 -0.91
N GLN A 305 -1.55 5.91 -0.65
CA GLN A 305 -2.15 5.99 0.70
C GLN A 305 -2.57 4.61 1.26
N THR A 306 -2.89 3.64 0.39
CA THR A 306 -3.23 2.27 0.83
C THR A 306 -2.04 1.50 1.40
N SER A 307 -0.80 1.92 1.12
CA SER A 307 0.40 1.30 1.71
C SER A 307 0.62 1.74 3.16
N ARG A 308 -0.04 2.82 3.61
CA ARG A 308 0.20 3.49 4.89
C ARG A 308 1.65 3.99 5.07
N LEU A 309 2.40 4.11 3.97
CA LEU A 309 3.71 4.74 3.92
C LEU A 309 3.65 6.13 3.27
N TRP A 310 2.47 6.56 2.82
CA TRP A 310 2.27 7.72 1.98
C TRP A 310 1.06 8.52 2.43
N ASP A 311 1.25 9.83 2.60
CA ASP A 311 0.21 10.76 3.02
C ASP A 311 -0.09 11.78 1.92
N VAL A 312 -1.35 12.21 1.84
CA VAL A 312 -1.78 13.29 0.96
C VAL A 312 -2.60 14.32 1.74
N HIS A 313 -2.17 15.59 1.69
CA HIS A 313 -2.75 16.73 2.38
C HIS A 313 -3.22 17.80 1.39
N GLY A 314 -4.08 18.72 1.84
CA GLY A 314 -4.61 19.79 0.99
C GLY A 314 -5.75 19.35 0.08
N LEU A 315 -6.37 18.20 0.37
CA LEU A 315 -7.57 17.72 -0.32
C LEU A 315 -8.81 17.87 0.56
N PRO A 316 -9.95 18.34 0.00
CA PRO A 316 -11.23 18.37 0.70
C PRO A 316 -11.62 16.98 1.21
N HIS A 317 -12.36 16.93 2.32
CA HIS A 317 -12.85 15.68 2.91
C HIS A 317 -13.86 14.92 2.03
N ASP A 318 -14.43 15.57 0.99
CA ASP A 318 -15.22 14.91 -0.07
C ASP A 318 -14.29 14.44 -1.20
N ARG A 319 -13.92 13.16 -1.15
CA ARG A 319 -12.88 12.55 -1.99
C ARG A 319 -13.39 11.98 -3.33
N ALA A 320 -14.67 12.21 -3.67
CA ALA A 320 -15.32 11.57 -4.82
C ALA A 320 -14.79 11.99 -6.22
N ALA A 321 -13.90 12.98 -6.31
CA ALA A 321 -13.40 13.53 -7.58
C ALA A 321 -11.85 13.59 -7.71
N VAL A 322 -11.10 12.97 -6.81
CA VAL A 322 -9.67 13.30 -6.60
C VAL A 322 -8.67 12.42 -7.36
N THR A 323 -9.14 11.44 -8.14
CA THR A 323 -8.26 10.62 -9.00
C THR A 323 -8.01 11.19 -10.39
N HIS A 324 -8.58 12.36 -10.72
CA HIS A 324 -8.38 13.01 -12.01
C HIS A 324 -7.29 14.07 -11.91
N ALA A 325 -6.31 14.00 -12.83
CA ALA A 325 -5.21 14.95 -12.91
C ALA A 325 -5.69 16.42 -12.87
N GLY A 326 -6.80 16.75 -13.53
CA GLY A 326 -7.36 18.11 -13.51
C GLY A 326 -7.83 18.60 -12.12
N THR A 327 -8.33 17.70 -11.26
CA THR A 327 -8.67 18.06 -9.86
C THR A 327 -7.41 18.32 -9.05
N LEU A 328 -6.40 17.46 -9.21
CA LEU A 328 -5.12 17.60 -8.52
C LEU A 328 -4.38 18.85 -9.02
N ASP A 329 -4.43 19.18 -10.30
CA ASP A 329 -3.84 20.39 -10.87
C ASP A 329 -4.46 21.65 -10.26
N ARG A 330 -5.79 21.67 -10.11
CA ARG A 330 -6.50 22.82 -9.53
C ARG A 330 -6.21 23.00 -8.04
N LEU A 331 -6.21 21.91 -7.27
CA LEU A 331 -6.06 21.97 -5.81
C LEU A 331 -4.60 21.98 -5.35
N ASN A 332 -3.69 21.47 -6.18
CA ASN A 332 -2.26 21.29 -5.93
C ASN A 332 -1.94 20.71 -4.53
N PRO A 333 -2.56 19.59 -4.14
CA PRO A 333 -2.35 18.99 -2.82
C PRO A 333 -0.91 18.54 -2.63
N GLU A 334 -0.48 18.36 -1.39
CA GLU A 334 0.84 17.85 -1.07
C GLU A 334 0.80 16.34 -0.84
N GLY A 335 1.73 15.59 -1.42
CA GLY A 335 1.84 14.15 -1.22
C GLY A 335 3.29 13.69 -1.06
N GLY A 336 3.49 12.61 -0.32
CA GLY A 336 4.84 12.10 -0.04
C GLY A 336 4.87 11.01 1.03
N MET A 337 6.07 10.69 1.51
CA MET A 337 6.25 9.74 2.60
C MET A 337 5.48 10.19 3.84
N SER A 338 4.88 9.25 4.56
CA SER A 338 4.28 9.56 5.86
C SER A 338 5.35 10.04 6.84
N GLU A 339 4.97 10.84 7.83
CA GLU A 339 5.93 11.42 8.77
C GLU A 339 6.73 10.33 9.51
N GLN A 340 6.05 9.25 9.93
CA GLN A 340 6.70 8.12 10.59
C GLN A 340 7.69 7.39 9.66
N ALA A 341 7.30 7.15 8.40
CA ALA A 341 8.19 6.55 7.41
C ALA A 341 9.40 7.46 7.12
N GLY A 342 9.17 8.77 6.99
CA GLY A 342 10.22 9.77 6.81
C GLY A 342 11.23 9.79 7.96
N ARG A 343 10.78 9.68 9.21
CA ARG A 343 11.66 9.59 10.39
C ARG A 343 12.54 8.35 10.34
N LEU A 344 11.98 7.17 10.10
CA LEU A 344 12.74 5.93 9.98
C LEU A 344 13.75 5.97 8.82
N LEU A 345 13.32 6.48 7.65
CA LEU A 345 14.15 6.63 6.46
C LEU A 345 15.23 7.71 6.60
N GLY A 346 15.19 8.52 7.67
CA GLY A 346 16.29 9.41 8.03
C GLY A 346 17.56 8.63 8.38
N ASP A 347 17.41 7.45 8.98
CA ASP A 347 18.51 6.55 9.27
C ASP A 347 19.10 5.98 7.95
N PRO A 348 20.42 6.14 7.69
CA PRO A 348 21.05 5.65 6.46
C PRO A 348 20.96 4.14 6.25
N TYR A 349 20.98 3.35 7.33
CA TYR A 349 20.85 1.89 7.25
C TYR A 349 19.43 1.51 6.79
N VAL A 350 18.41 2.05 7.45
CA VAL A 350 17.00 1.79 7.11
C VAL A 350 16.71 2.26 5.69
N ARG A 351 17.22 3.42 5.31
CA ARG A 351 17.06 3.97 3.95
C ARG A 351 17.68 3.08 2.89
N SER A 352 18.92 2.63 3.11
CA SER A 352 19.62 1.71 2.22
C SER A 352 18.83 0.41 2.01
N GLN A 353 18.29 -0.15 3.10
CA GLN A 353 17.46 -1.35 3.04
C GLN A 353 16.16 -1.12 2.24
N ALA A 354 15.49 0.01 2.44
CA ALA A 354 14.26 0.35 1.73
C ALA A 354 14.49 0.50 0.22
N VAL A 355 15.60 1.13 -0.17
CA VAL A 355 16.01 1.26 -1.58
C VAL A 355 16.27 -0.12 -2.19
N ALA A 356 17.03 -0.98 -1.49
CA ALA A 356 17.31 -2.34 -1.94
C ALA A 356 16.03 -3.17 -2.15
N VAL A 357 15.11 -3.15 -1.17
CA VAL A 357 13.83 -3.85 -1.25
C VAL A 357 13.04 -3.44 -2.50
N LEU A 358 12.92 -2.14 -2.78
CA LEU A 358 12.17 -1.66 -3.95
C LEU A 358 12.85 -2.05 -5.27
N ARG A 359 14.18 -1.96 -5.32
CA ARG A 359 14.99 -2.31 -6.50
C ARG A 359 14.84 -3.79 -6.84
N GLU A 360 15.07 -4.66 -5.87
CA GLU A 360 15.06 -6.11 -6.06
C GLU A 360 13.66 -6.67 -6.28
N THR A 361 12.65 -6.11 -5.58
CA THR A 361 11.29 -6.66 -5.66
C THR A 361 10.57 -6.24 -6.93
N TYR A 362 10.73 -5.00 -7.38
CA TYR A 362 9.88 -4.44 -8.45
C TYR A 362 10.62 -3.88 -9.65
N LEU A 363 11.93 -3.67 -9.55
CA LEU A 363 12.70 -2.90 -10.53
C LEU A 363 13.98 -3.64 -10.95
N ALA A 364 14.07 -4.96 -10.76
CA ALA A 364 15.28 -5.74 -11.01
C ALA A 364 15.75 -5.67 -12.48
N ASP A 365 14.82 -5.43 -13.41
CA ASP A 365 15.08 -5.32 -14.85
C ASP A 365 15.28 -3.87 -15.34
N VAL A 366 15.47 -2.91 -14.43
CA VAL A 366 15.75 -1.50 -14.74
C VAL A 366 17.26 -1.23 -14.70
N ASP A 367 17.74 -0.29 -15.51
CA ASP A 367 19.10 0.25 -15.36
C ASP A 367 19.23 0.97 -14.00
N GLN A 368 19.87 0.29 -13.05
CA GLN A 368 19.96 0.75 -11.67
C GLN A 368 20.82 2.01 -11.54
N HIS A 369 21.89 2.12 -12.34
CA HIS A 369 22.81 3.25 -12.25
C HIS A 369 22.11 4.52 -12.74
N ALA A 370 21.48 4.46 -13.92
CA ALA A 370 20.71 5.58 -14.46
C ALA A 370 19.57 6.00 -13.53
N LEU A 371 18.83 5.04 -12.96
CA LEU A 371 17.73 5.33 -12.03
C LEU A 371 18.21 6.00 -10.73
N MET A 372 19.29 5.49 -10.13
CA MET A 372 19.84 6.06 -8.89
C MET A 372 20.43 7.45 -9.12
N GLU A 373 21.15 7.66 -10.22
CA GLU A 373 21.66 8.97 -10.62
C GLU A 373 20.53 9.98 -10.82
N ARG A 374 19.48 9.59 -11.56
CA ARG A 374 18.30 10.43 -11.80
C ARG A 374 17.61 10.87 -10.51
N LEU A 375 17.60 10.02 -9.50
CA LEU A 375 16.99 10.27 -8.20
C LEU A 375 17.91 11.02 -7.21
N GLY A 376 19.19 11.23 -7.53
CA GLY A 376 20.18 11.72 -6.56
C GLY A 376 20.49 10.70 -5.45
N LEU A 377 20.30 9.42 -5.73
CA LEU A 377 20.57 8.28 -4.85
C LEU A 377 21.81 7.48 -5.29
N ALA A 378 22.66 8.06 -6.13
CA ALA A 378 23.87 7.41 -6.63
C ALA A 378 24.74 6.87 -5.46
N GLY A 379 25.31 5.69 -5.67
CA GLY A 379 26.09 4.95 -4.68
C GLY A 379 25.29 3.88 -3.93
N HIS A 380 23.96 3.93 -3.91
CA HIS A 380 23.14 2.87 -3.31
C HIS A 380 23.12 1.58 -4.16
N GLU A 381 23.66 1.60 -5.38
CA GLU A 381 23.79 0.45 -6.27
C GLU A 381 24.98 -0.47 -5.97
N SER A 382 25.90 -0.06 -5.08
CA SER A 382 27.09 -0.84 -4.72
C SER A 382 27.38 -0.77 -3.21
N ALA A 383 28.13 -1.72 -2.66
CA ALA A 383 28.58 -1.67 -1.26
C ALA A 383 29.68 -0.63 -1.02
N SER A 384 30.44 -0.30 -2.07
CA SER A 384 31.56 0.64 -2.02
C SER A 384 31.12 2.11 -1.93
N GLY A 385 29.91 2.43 -2.42
CA GLY A 385 29.41 3.79 -2.53
C GLY A 385 30.18 4.62 -3.57
N ILE A 386 30.05 5.94 -3.47
CA ILE A 386 30.74 6.93 -4.30
C ILE A 386 31.75 7.69 -3.45
N GLU A 387 33.00 7.74 -3.91
CA GLU A 387 33.99 8.71 -3.40
C GLU A 387 33.66 10.09 -3.97
N ASP A 388 33.94 11.19 -3.24
CA ASP A 388 33.77 12.56 -3.75
C ASP A 388 34.70 12.79 -4.98
N ALA A 389 34.27 12.31 -6.15
CA ALA A 389 34.83 12.63 -7.44
C ALA A 389 34.05 13.84 -7.96
N ALA A 390 34.77 14.92 -8.22
CA ALA A 390 34.21 16.10 -8.89
C ALA A 390 33.47 15.68 -10.17
N GLU A 391 32.27 16.22 -10.35
CA GLU A 391 31.35 16.01 -11.47
C GLU A 391 32.09 15.95 -12.82
N GLY A 392 31.75 14.95 -13.62
CA GLY A 392 32.28 14.78 -14.99
C GLY A 392 31.51 15.61 -16.01
N ASP A 393 32.13 15.85 -17.17
CA ASP A 393 31.34 15.87 -18.41
C ASP A 393 32.13 15.51 -19.69
N VAL A 394 31.36 14.95 -20.63
CA VAL A 394 31.53 14.64 -22.06
C VAL A 394 32.86 14.04 -22.57
N ARG A 395 32.76 12.84 -23.17
CA ARG A 395 33.81 12.21 -23.99
C ARG A 395 33.90 12.86 -25.37
N GLU A 396 34.92 13.64 -25.63
CA GLU A 396 35.42 13.88 -26.99
C GLU A 396 36.32 12.72 -27.43
N THR A 397 36.15 12.29 -28.69
CA THR A 397 36.96 11.22 -29.29
C THR A 397 38.29 11.81 -29.81
N GLY A 398 39.35 11.68 -29.01
CA GLY A 398 40.73 12.07 -29.35
C GLY A 398 41.76 11.46 -28.38
N PRO A 399 43.08 11.64 -28.60
CA PRO A 399 44.11 11.15 -27.68
C PRO A 399 43.93 11.79 -26.29
N ALA A 400 43.99 10.97 -25.23
CA ALA A 400 43.61 11.38 -23.88
C ALA A 400 44.40 12.60 -23.38
N ALA A 401 43.75 13.76 -23.26
CA ALA A 401 44.28 14.94 -22.59
C ALA A 401 44.36 14.68 -21.08
N ARG A 402 45.50 15.02 -20.47
CA ARG A 402 45.67 14.95 -19.00
C ARG A 402 45.19 16.25 -18.37
N ARG A 403 44.24 16.15 -17.44
CA ARG A 403 43.74 17.28 -16.64
C ARG A 403 44.02 17.01 -15.17
N THR A 404 44.51 18.03 -14.47
CA THR A 404 44.66 18.01 -13.01
C THR A 404 43.29 18.30 -12.38
N VAL A 405 42.76 17.35 -11.62
CA VAL A 405 41.50 17.50 -10.87
C VAL A 405 41.83 17.58 -9.38
N ALA A 406 41.32 18.60 -8.70
CA ALA A 406 41.33 18.65 -7.24
C ALA A 406 40.18 17.78 -6.73
N SER A 407 40.49 16.59 -6.22
CA SER A 407 39.51 15.67 -5.63
C SER A 407 39.69 15.60 -4.11
N SER A 408 38.61 15.75 -3.34
CA SER A 408 38.58 15.34 -1.94
C SER A 408 38.51 13.81 -1.88
N ARG A 409 39.60 13.14 -1.50
CA ARG A 409 39.66 11.69 -1.47
C ARG A 409 39.59 11.18 -0.05
N VAL A 410 38.86 10.09 0.18
CA VAL A 410 38.91 9.35 1.44
C VAL A 410 40.34 8.85 1.66
N VAL A 411 40.99 9.27 2.75
CA VAL A 411 42.32 8.79 3.12
C VAL A 411 42.18 7.40 3.72
N ARG A 412 42.61 6.37 2.97
CA ARG A 412 42.57 4.97 3.40
C ARG A 412 43.88 4.59 4.10
N ASP A 413 43.80 3.93 5.25
CA ASP A 413 44.95 3.32 5.94
C ASP A 413 45.42 2.08 5.17
N THR A 414 46.28 2.33 4.19
CA THR A 414 46.93 1.28 3.40
C THR A 414 47.75 0.29 4.25
N ALA A 415 48.24 0.69 5.42
CA ALA A 415 48.98 -0.18 6.32
C ALA A 415 48.05 -1.17 7.04
N LEU A 416 46.87 -0.72 7.43
CA LEU A 416 45.78 -1.57 7.93
C LEU A 416 45.37 -2.60 6.89
N THR A 417 45.06 -2.19 5.66
CA THR A 417 44.73 -3.11 4.55
C THR A 417 45.82 -4.15 4.34
N ALA A 418 47.09 -3.72 4.27
CA ALA A 418 48.21 -4.63 4.08
C ALA A 418 48.37 -5.62 5.25
N ARG A 419 48.08 -5.19 6.49
CA ARG A 419 48.10 -6.04 7.68
C ARG A 419 47.03 -7.12 7.62
N VAL A 420 45.80 -6.76 7.28
CA VAL A 420 44.67 -7.72 7.18
C VAL A 420 44.90 -8.73 6.05
N LYS A 421 45.38 -8.28 4.89
CA LYS A 421 45.76 -9.17 3.78
C LYS A 421 46.82 -10.19 4.18
N ARG A 422 47.88 -9.75 4.89
CA ARG A 422 48.91 -10.66 5.42
C ARG A 422 48.36 -11.66 6.43
N LEU A 423 47.43 -11.23 7.28
CA LEU A 423 46.81 -12.10 8.29
C LEU A 423 46.07 -13.29 7.66
N HIS A 424 45.45 -13.05 6.50
CA HIS A 424 44.80 -14.10 5.71
C HIS A 424 45.72 -14.75 4.67
N GLY A 425 47.00 -14.37 4.62
CA GLY A 425 47.97 -14.86 3.66
C GLY A 425 47.54 -14.63 2.21
N ASP A 426 46.91 -13.50 1.89
CA ASP A 426 46.31 -13.23 0.57
C ASP A 426 45.34 -14.30 0.06
N ARG A 427 44.75 -15.10 0.96
CA ARG A 427 43.70 -16.06 0.62
C ARG A 427 42.34 -15.41 0.77
N CYS A 428 41.51 -15.55 -0.26
CA CYS A 428 40.12 -15.16 -0.20
C CYS A 428 39.42 -15.82 1.01
N GLN A 429 38.69 -15.04 1.80
CA GLN A 429 37.92 -15.54 2.93
C GLN A 429 36.67 -16.33 2.51
N ILE A 430 36.27 -16.29 1.23
CA ILE A 430 35.09 -17.02 0.73
C ILE A 430 35.47 -18.36 0.10
N CYS A 431 36.44 -18.38 -0.81
CA CYS A 431 36.82 -19.61 -1.55
C CYS A 431 38.22 -20.13 -1.26
N ASP A 432 38.95 -19.52 -0.33
CA ASP A 432 40.34 -19.86 0.04
C ASP A 432 41.39 -19.76 -1.09
N LEU A 433 40.99 -19.28 -2.27
CA LEU A 433 41.90 -19.06 -3.40
C LEU A 433 42.96 -18.04 -3.03
N GLN A 434 44.23 -18.43 -3.22
CA GLN A 434 45.40 -17.54 -3.18
C GLN A 434 45.84 -17.26 -4.62
N LEU A 435 45.62 -16.05 -5.12
CA LEU A 435 45.99 -15.72 -6.49
C LEU A 435 47.49 -15.46 -6.58
N LYS A 436 48.22 -16.35 -7.27
CA LYS A 436 49.66 -16.17 -7.51
C LYS A 436 49.90 -15.19 -8.66
N THR A 437 50.83 -14.26 -8.47
CA THR A 437 51.37 -13.38 -9.51
C THR A 437 52.83 -13.74 -9.77
N ARG A 438 53.45 -13.14 -10.79
CA ARG A 438 54.86 -13.40 -11.14
C ARG A 438 55.83 -13.22 -9.96
N PHE A 439 55.51 -12.32 -9.03
CA PHE A 439 56.40 -11.92 -7.93
C PHE A 439 55.71 -11.93 -6.56
N GLY A 440 54.63 -12.69 -6.38
CA GLY A 440 53.96 -12.77 -5.09
C GLY A 440 52.53 -13.27 -5.18
N THR A 441 51.68 -12.75 -4.31
CA THR A 441 50.25 -13.07 -4.21
C THR A 441 49.41 -11.81 -4.31
N TYR A 442 48.17 -11.97 -4.76
CA TYR A 442 47.23 -10.87 -4.92
C TYR A 442 45.90 -11.19 -4.22
N SER A 443 45.40 -10.23 -3.48
CA SER A 443 44.07 -10.23 -2.90
C SER A 443 43.59 -8.78 -2.77
N GLU A 444 42.28 -8.59 -2.61
CA GLU A 444 41.65 -7.29 -2.45
C GLU A 444 41.02 -7.23 -1.06
N ALA A 445 41.22 -6.12 -0.36
CA ALA A 445 40.52 -5.89 0.91
C ALA A 445 39.29 -5.03 0.61
N ALA A 446 38.12 -5.61 0.80
CA ALA A 446 36.85 -4.92 0.67
C ALA A 446 36.42 -4.39 2.03
N HIS A 447 35.97 -3.13 2.07
CA HIS A 447 35.25 -2.63 3.22
C HIS A 447 33.84 -3.20 3.20
N VAL A 448 33.41 -3.84 4.28
CA VAL A 448 32.07 -4.45 4.39
C VAL A 448 30.99 -3.37 4.28
N ARG A 449 31.19 -2.25 4.97
CA ARG A 449 30.48 -0.99 4.79
C ARG A 449 31.43 0.00 4.10
N GLY A 450 31.15 0.33 2.84
CA GLY A 450 32.00 1.22 2.04
C GLY A 450 32.27 2.57 2.71
N LEU A 451 33.48 3.11 2.50
CA LEU A 451 33.89 4.39 3.09
C LEU A 451 33.24 5.60 2.41
N GLY A 452 32.85 5.46 1.14
CA GLY A 452 32.22 6.51 0.35
C GLY A 452 30.79 6.82 0.81
N ARG A 453 30.23 7.93 0.31
CA ARG A 453 28.81 8.24 0.48
C ARG A 453 27.99 7.25 -0.37
N PRO A 454 26.78 6.87 0.05
CA PRO A 454 26.05 7.29 1.25
C PRO A 454 26.45 6.49 2.52
N HIS A 455 27.30 5.48 2.40
CA HIS A 455 27.54 4.50 3.46
C HIS A 455 28.38 5.05 4.60
N ASN A 456 29.40 5.86 4.30
CA ASN A 456 30.27 6.51 5.29
C ASN A 456 30.80 5.53 6.35
N GLY A 457 31.24 4.34 5.91
CA GLY A 457 31.80 3.32 6.78
C GLY A 457 33.14 3.76 7.40
N PRO A 458 33.50 3.23 8.58
CA PRO A 458 34.79 3.51 9.21
C PRO A 458 35.92 2.71 8.54
N ASP A 459 37.11 3.31 8.47
CA ASP A 459 38.31 2.62 8.00
C ASP A 459 38.99 1.90 9.16
N GLU A 460 38.48 0.72 9.49
CA GLU A 460 38.91 -0.06 10.65
C GLU A 460 38.99 -1.56 10.35
N GLN A 461 39.80 -2.29 11.13
CA GLN A 461 40.00 -3.72 10.93
C GLN A 461 38.69 -4.53 10.91
N PRO A 462 37.72 -4.29 11.82
CA PRO A 462 36.45 -5.04 11.80
C PRO A 462 35.55 -4.78 10.61
N ASN A 463 35.84 -3.74 9.81
CA ASN A 463 35.10 -3.41 8.60
C ASN A 463 35.78 -3.97 7.34
N LEU A 464 36.79 -4.84 7.45
CA LEU A 464 37.54 -5.35 6.29
C LEU A 464 37.34 -6.85 6.09
N ILE A 465 37.26 -7.27 4.83
CA ILE A 465 37.36 -8.68 4.43
C ILE A 465 38.33 -8.82 3.25
N VAL A 466 39.07 -9.94 3.21
CA VAL A 466 40.04 -10.25 2.16
C VAL A 466 39.41 -11.16 1.14
N LEU A 467 39.33 -10.71 -0.11
CA LEU A 467 38.66 -11.39 -1.21
C LEU A 467 39.58 -11.58 -2.42
N CYS A 468 39.25 -12.54 -3.28
CA CYS A 468 39.81 -12.60 -4.63
C CYS A 468 39.03 -11.63 -5.55
N PRO A 469 39.57 -11.26 -6.72
CA PRO A 469 38.90 -10.30 -7.63
C PRO A 469 37.44 -10.65 -7.95
N ASN A 470 37.15 -11.93 -8.16
CA ASN A 470 35.79 -12.38 -8.50
C ASN A 470 34.81 -12.15 -7.34
N HIS A 471 35.17 -12.58 -6.13
CA HIS A 471 34.32 -12.41 -4.96
C HIS A 471 34.26 -10.96 -4.49
N HIS A 472 35.34 -10.19 -4.69
CA HIS A 472 35.32 -8.75 -4.42
C HIS A 472 34.29 -8.07 -5.30
N VAL A 473 34.31 -8.31 -6.60
CA VAL A 473 33.30 -7.77 -7.52
C VAL A 473 31.90 -8.24 -7.14
N GLN A 474 31.67 -9.52 -6.86
CA GLN A 474 30.35 -10.02 -6.44
C GLN A 474 29.87 -9.38 -5.14
N PHE A 475 30.76 -9.18 -4.17
CA PHE A 475 30.43 -8.58 -2.88
C PHE A 475 30.12 -7.09 -2.99
N ASP A 476 30.93 -6.35 -3.75
CA ASP A 476 30.75 -4.92 -4.00
C ASP A 476 29.50 -4.62 -4.84
N THR A 477 29.17 -5.51 -5.78
CA THR A 477 27.95 -5.41 -6.62
C THR A 477 26.72 -6.03 -5.95
N LEU A 478 26.80 -6.37 -4.67
CA LEU A 478 25.70 -6.90 -3.86
C LEU A 478 25.12 -8.24 -4.37
N ALA A 479 25.86 -8.96 -5.23
CA ALA A 479 25.44 -10.25 -5.77
C ALA A 479 25.52 -11.39 -4.74
N ILE A 480 26.36 -11.23 -3.72
CA ILE A 480 26.47 -12.15 -2.59
C ILE A 480 26.44 -11.38 -1.27
N TYR A 481 25.98 -12.04 -0.21
CA TYR A 481 26.01 -11.52 1.16
C TYR A 481 26.41 -12.61 2.16
N ILE A 482 26.71 -12.24 3.40
CA ILE A 482 27.06 -13.18 4.48
C ILE A 482 25.93 -13.19 5.52
N ASP A 483 25.29 -14.33 5.73
CA ASP A 483 24.22 -14.51 6.72
C ASP A 483 24.72 -14.50 8.17
N GLU A 484 23.79 -14.55 9.12
CA GLU A 484 24.08 -14.51 10.57
C GLU A 484 24.88 -15.74 11.06
N GLN A 485 24.85 -16.84 10.30
CA GLN A 485 25.57 -18.07 10.59
C GLN A 485 26.95 -18.10 9.89
N GLY A 486 27.28 -17.04 9.15
CA GLY A 486 28.52 -16.87 8.40
C GLY A 486 28.52 -17.59 7.05
N ALA A 487 27.39 -18.09 6.56
CA ALA A 487 27.29 -18.65 5.22
C ALA A 487 27.26 -17.53 4.18
N VAL A 488 27.97 -17.74 3.07
CA VAL A 488 27.94 -16.83 1.92
C VAL A 488 26.82 -17.29 1.01
N ARG A 489 25.91 -16.37 0.68
CA ARG A 489 24.69 -16.67 -0.05
C ARG A 489 24.54 -15.75 -1.25
N SER A 490 23.94 -16.27 -2.31
CA SER A 490 23.53 -15.51 -3.49
C SER A 490 22.33 -14.64 -3.15
N THR A 491 22.40 -13.34 -3.49
CA THR A 491 21.28 -12.41 -3.26
C THR A 491 20.06 -12.76 -4.13
N ALA A 492 20.30 -13.30 -5.32
CA ALA A 492 19.24 -13.56 -6.31
C ALA A 492 18.29 -14.69 -5.88
N ASP A 493 18.83 -15.79 -5.33
CA ASP A 493 18.08 -17.03 -5.10
C ASP A 493 18.33 -17.66 -3.73
N ASP A 494 19.08 -16.99 -2.85
CA ASP A 494 19.36 -17.44 -1.49
C ASP A 494 20.20 -18.73 -1.43
N SER A 495 20.78 -19.16 -2.56
CA SER A 495 21.60 -20.36 -2.61
C SER A 495 22.93 -20.16 -1.86
N THR A 496 23.35 -21.18 -1.10
CA THR A 496 24.62 -21.13 -0.38
C THR A 496 25.77 -21.36 -1.33
N THR A 497 26.67 -20.38 -1.44
CA THR A 497 27.86 -20.43 -2.31
C THR A 497 29.12 -20.81 -1.54
N GLY A 498 29.13 -20.65 -0.22
CA GLY A 498 30.26 -21.02 0.63
C GLY A 498 30.07 -20.61 2.09
N ARG A 499 31.17 -20.54 2.84
CA ARG A 499 31.19 -20.03 4.22
C ARG A 499 32.36 -19.09 4.41
N LEU A 500 32.11 -17.98 5.11
CA LEU A 500 33.16 -17.01 5.40
C LEU A 500 34.18 -17.61 6.36
N ARG A 501 35.44 -17.68 5.93
CA ARG A 501 36.58 -18.11 6.72
C ARG A 501 36.99 -17.00 7.68
N LEU A 502 36.92 -17.29 8.97
CA LEU A 502 37.34 -16.38 10.04
C LEU A 502 38.80 -16.64 10.44
N HIS A 503 39.45 -15.62 11.00
CA HIS A 503 40.77 -15.74 11.61
C HIS A 503 40.70 -15.31 13.08
N PRO A 504 41.34 -16.01 14.04
CA PRO A 504 41.18 -15.73 15.48
C PRO A 504 41.49 -14.29 15.91
N THR A 505 42.37 -13.60 15.20
CA THR A 505 42.76 -12.21 15.47
C THR A 505 42.17 -11.20 14.47
N HIS A 506 41.33 -11.66 13.54
CA HIS A 506 40.55 -10.81 12.63
C HIS A 506 39.07 -10.95 12.95
N HIS A 507 38.61 -10.16 13.91
CA HIS A 507 37.18 -10.05 14.19
C HIS A 507 36.53 -9.12 13.17
N ILE A 508 35.51 -9.61 12.47
CA ILE A 508 34.66 -8.83 11.57
C ILE A 508 33.43 -8.40 12.34
N SER A 509 33.07 -7.12 12.26
CA SER A 509 31.93 -6.57 12.97
C SER A 509 30.62 -7.06 12.36
N GLU A 510 29.78 -7.66 13.20
CA GLU A 510 28.44 -8.07 12.80
C GLU A 510 27.58 -6.87 12.39
N ALA A 511 27.82 -5.69 12.96
CA ALA A 511 27.10 -4.47 12.57
C ALA A 511 27.39 -4.08 11.11
N HIS A 512 28.63 -4.27 10.63
CA HIS A 512 28.98 -4.00 9.24
C HIS A 512 28.42 -5.08 8.32
N LEU A 513 28.50 -6.37 8.70
CA LEU A 513 27.89 -7.47 7.94
C LEU A 513 26.38 -7.29 7.80
N ARG A 514 25.71 -6.90 8.88
CA ARG A 514 24.30 -6.54 8.88
C ARG A 514 24.02 -5.35 7.96
N TYR A 515 24.84 -4.30 7.98
CA TYR A 515 24.75 -3.17 7.03
C TYR A 515 24.82 -3.62 5.58
N HIS A 516 25.76 -4.49 5.25
CA HIS A 516 25.87 -5.06 3.91
C HIS A 516 24.65 -5.92 3.53
N ARG A 517 24.16 -6.78 4.43
CA ARG A 517 22.92 -7.56 4.22
C ARG A 517 21.71 -6.68 3.94
N ALA A 518 21.60 -5.54 4.62
CA ALA A 518 20.56 -4.56 4.36
C ALA A 518 20.66 -3.96 2.95
N LEU A 519 21.86 -3.66 2.46
CA LEU A 519 22.07 -3.21 1.08
C LEU A 519 21.64 -4.26 0.05
N CYS A 520 21.72 -5.55 0.39
CA CYS A 520 21.21 -6.66 -0.43
C CYS A 520 19.71 -6.94 -0.20
N GLY A 521 18.98 -6.13 0.58
CA GLY A 521 17.56 -6.38 0.89
C GLY A 521 17.29 -7.62 1.77
N LYS A 522 18.32 -8.26 2.33
CA LYS A 522 18.25 -9.56 3.04
C LYS A 522 18.29 -9.47 4.57
N ASP A 523 18.34 -8.27 5.15
CA ASP A 523 18.22 -8.18 6.61
C ASP A 523 16.77 -8.51 7.07
N THR A 524 16.67 -9.47 7.98
CA THR A 524 15.43 -9.96 8.59
C THR A 524 15.29 -9.55 10.05
N THR A 525 16.30 -8.91 10.63
CA THR A 525 16.31 -8.52 12.05
C THR A 525 15.65 -7.16 12.26
N GLU A 526 14.82 -7.03 13.30
CA GLU A 526 14.24 -5.74 13.66
C GLU A 526 15.36 -4.74 13.98
N HIS A 527 15.35 -3.58 13.31
CA HIS A 527 16.29 -2.50 13.57
C HIS A 527 15.61 -1.51 14.52
N THR A 528 16.13 -1.40 15.73
CA THR A 528 15.75 -0.33 16.66
C THR A 528 16.63 0.89 16.37
N PRO A 529 16.07 1.99 15.85
CA PRO A 529 16.85 3.19 15.60
C PRO A 529 17.39 3.76 16.92
N PRO A 530 18.58 4.40 16.90
CA PRO A 530 19.11 5.05 18.10
C PRO A 530 18.16 6.18 18.54
N GLY A 531 17.51 6.01 19.71
CA GLY A 531 16.66 7.03 20.32
C GLY A 531 15.21 6.64 20.66
N ALA A 532 14.76 5.41 20.37
CA ALA A 532 13.46 4.93 20.83
C ALA A 532 13.48 4.68 22.36
N PRO A 533 12.51 5.19 23.14
CA PRO A 533 12.41 4.84 24.55
C PRO A 533 12.13 3.34 24.71
N ALA A 534 12.83 2.72 25.66
CA ALA A 534 12.78 1.28 25.96
C ALA A 534 11.43 0.83 26.53
#